data_AF-A0A7S0KYN9-F1
#
_entry.id   AF-A0A7S0KYN9-F1
#
_cell.length_a   1.000
_cell.length_b   1.000
_cell.length_c   1.000
_cell.angle_alpha   90.00
_cell.angle_beta   90.00
_cell.angle_gamma   90.00
#
_symmetry.space_group_name_H-M   'P 1'
#
loop_
_entity.id
_entity.type
_entity.pdbx_description
1 polymer ?
#
loop_
_entity_poly.entity_id
_entity_poly.type
_entity_poly.pdbx_seq_one_letter_code
_entity_poly.pdbx_strand_id
1 'polypeptide(L)'
;RRRSVQCASVGLASFVRSSRKQSIPSFFGGGYPGEPPARGAPDLGNARVTPQRKSQSSATMSDPTWDTSKENFQPLKRGRDAKMLDQVTSMDNGERATKIKEERSAFWNAIATYDGDDPLEVWVRFIKWTEQTFTSGGRETEVLPLLERCTRELQEVPRYRDDVRYLRIWVKYADCCKEPHDIFKFLQANDVGQRHTLFYEAYAAFLEIRGAFKQAGEVYDRGILMRAEPTQRLKDKLAQFQHRMMKRKQRKMEEGGALEEEGEGETRRFGEVG
;
A
#
# COMPACT_ATOMS: atom_id res chain seq x y z
N ARG A 1 42.48 14.76 42.88
CA ARG A 1 42.88 13.63 42.01
C ARG A 1 41.70 12.66 41.93
N ARG A 2 41.31 12.31 40.70
CA ARG A 2 40.46 11.18 40.25
C ARG A 2 38.92 11.30 40.36
N ARG A 3 38.34 11.37 39.16
CA ARG A 3 36.95 11.13 38.75
C ARG A 3 36.58 9.64 38.87
N SER A 4 35.30 9.34 39.10
CA SER A 4 34.61 8.09 38.72
C SER A 4 33.10 8.38 38.75
N VAL A 5 32.48 8.86 37.66
CA VAL A 5 31.80 8.13 36.57
C VAL A 5 30.77 7.10 37.07
N GLN A 6 29.51 7.39 36.68
CA GLN A 6 28.27 6.65 36.91
C GLN A 6 28.24 5.26 36.24
N CYS A 7 27.48 4.34 36.83
CA CYS A 7 26.75 3.32 36.08
C CYS A 7 25.34 3.18 36.67
N ALA A 8 24.36 3.83 36.02
CA ALA A 8 22.94 3.58 36.24
C ALA A 8 22.52 2.41 35.35
N SER A 9 22.16 1.28 35.97
CA SER A 9 21.53 0.15 35.32
C SER A 9 20.05 0.47 35.08
N VAL A 10 19.72 0.96 33.88
CA VAL A 10 18.33 1.09 33.43
C VAL A 10 17.86 -0.29 32.98
N GLY A 11 16.88 -0.84 33.69
CA GLY A 11 16.27 -2.13 33.39
C GLY A 11 15.61 -2.13 32.01
N LEU A 12 15.98 -3.11 31.19
CA LEU A 12 15.22 -3.52 30.02
C LEU A 12 13.89 -4.12 30.47
N ALA A 13 12.83 -3.31 30.49
CA ALA A 13 11.47 -3.82 30.59
C ALA A 13 11.12 -4.52 29.27
N SER A 14 11.00 -5.85 29.33
CA SER A 14 10.53 -6.69 28.25
C SER A 14 9.08 -6.34 27.89
N PHE A 15 8.86 -5.78 26.71
CA PHE A 15 7.53 -5.55 26.15
C PHE A 15 7.01 -6.88 25.57
N VAL A 16 6.23 -7.61 26.37
CA VAL A 16 5.47 -8.77 25.91
C VAL A 16 4.35 -8.26 24.99
N ARG A 17 4.56 -8.34 23.67
CA ARG A 17 3.54 -8.01 22.66
C ARG A 17 2.41 -9.06 22.73
N SER A 18 1.24 -8.63 23.17
CA SER A 18 0.00 -9.39 23.03
C SER A 18 -0.33 -9.54 21.54
N SER A 19 -0.16 -10.75 20.99
CA SER A 19 -0.52 -11.08 19.61
C SER A 19 -2.05 -11.18 19.45
N ARG A 20 -2.77 -10.06 19.55
CA ARG A 20 -4.08 -9.97 18.88
C ARG A 20 -3.78 -9.91 17.39
N LYS A 21 -4.21 -10.94 16.66
CA LYS A 21 -4.19 -10.98 15.19
C LYS A 21 -4.92 -9.74 14.67
N GLN A 22 -4.18 -8.72 14.26
CA GLN A 22 -4.78 -7.59 13.57
C GLN A 22 -5.18 -8.09 12.18
N SER A 23 -6.46 -7.98 11.84
CA SER A 23 -6.92 -8.26 10.49
C SER A 23 -6.35 -7.21 9.55
N ILE A 24 -5.98 -7.62 8.32
CA ILE A 24 -5.70 -6.63 7.27
C ILE A 24 -6.97 -5.79 7.09
N PRO A 25 -6.86 -4.46 7.00
CA PRO A 25 -7.95 -3.59 6.61
C PRO A 25 -8.41 -3.96 5.18
N SER A 26 -9.39 -4.85 5.05
CA SER A 26 -9.98 -5.23 3.77
C SER A 26 -11.04 -4.18 3.39
N PHE A 27 -10.75 -3.35 2.40
CA PHE A 27 -11.62 -2.22 2.03
C PHE A 27 -12.56 -2.50 0.85
N PHE A 28 -12.48 -3.66 0.20
CA PHE A 28 -13.39 -4.04 -0.89
C PHE A 28 -13.81 -5.52 -0.82
N GLY A 29 -15.11 -5.79 -0.90
CA GLY A 29 -15.71 -7.13 -0.86
C GLY A 29 -16.09 -7.67 -2.24
N GLY A 30 -15.20 -7.60 -3.22
CA GLY A 30 -15.43 -8.09 -4.58
C GLY A 30 -14.31 -9.01 -5.04
N GLY A 31 -14.64 -10.28 -5.31
CA GLY A 31 -13.68 -11.26 -5.85
C GLY A 31 -13.22 -10.91 -7.26
N TYR A 32 -11.98 -11.27 -7.58
CA TYR A 32 -11.37 -10.98 -8.88
C TYR A 32 -11.83 -12.00 -9.95
N PRO A 33 -12.10 -11.61 -11.20
CA PRO A 33 -12.54 -12.55 -12.22
C PRO A 33 -11.48 -13.63 -12.51
N GLY A 34 -11.86 -14.91 -12.34
CA GLY A 34 -10.98 -16.08 -12.56
C GLY A 34 -10.15 -16.49 -11.34
N GLU A 35 -10.44 -15.92 -10.17
CA GLU A 35 -9.79 -16.20 -8.89
C GLU A 35 -10.10 -17.63 -8.35
N PRO A 36 -9.08 -18.47 -8.10
CA PRO A 36 -9.24 -19.71 -7.34
C PRO A 36 -9.31 -19.41 -5.82
N PRO A 37 -9.99 -20.25 -5.01
CA PRO A 37 -10.10 -20.05 -3.57
C PRO A 37 -8.71 -19.97 -2.89
N ALA A 38 -8.58 -19.12 -1.87
CA ALA A 38 -7.33 -18.96 -1.12
C ALA A 38 -6.91 -20.27 -0.44
N ARG A 39 -5.62 -20.61 -0.49
CA ARG A 39 -5.10 -21.83 0.15
C ARG A 39 -5.12 -21.67 1.69
N GLY A 40 -5.93 -22.47 2.37
CA GLY A 40 -5.83 -22.71 3.81
C GLY A 40 -6.44 -21.63 4.72
N ALA A 41 -7.77 -21.58 4.80
CA ALA A 41 -8.48 -21.19 6.03
C ALA A 41 -9.29 -22.42 6.51
N PRO A 42 -9.32 -22.73 7.83
CA PRO A 42 -10.07 -23.87 8.32
C PRO A 42 -11.57 -23.66 8.10
N ASP A 43 -12.19 -24.73 7.60
CA ASP A 43 -13.61 -24.92 7.38
C ASP A 43 -14.42 -24.60 8.65
N LEU A 44 -15.30 -23.61 8.55
CA LEU A 44 -16.48 -23.51 9.39
C LEU A 44 -17.70 -23.49 8.47
N GLY A 45 -18.15 -24.69 8.14
CA GLY A 45 -19.44 -24.91 7.52
C GLY A 45 -20.56 -24.23 8.30
N ASN A 46 -21.45 -23.58 7.57
CA ASN A 46 -22.85 -23.96 7.63
C ASN A 46 -23.61 -23.46 6.40
N ALA A 47 -24.28 -24.42 5.76
CA ALA A 47 -25.22 -24.21 4.69
C ALA A 47 -26.51 -23.57 5.21
N ARG A 48 -27.10 -22.66 4.43
CA ARG A 48 -28.57 -22.63 4.27
C ARG A 48 -29.00 -22.06 2.93
N VAL A 49 -29.88 -22.82 2.30
CA VAL A 49 -30.52 -22.62 1.00
C VAL A 49 -31.58 -21.51 1.04
N THR A 50 -31.72 -20.88 -0.13
CA THR A 50 -32.57 -19.79 -0.66
C THR A 50 -34.11 -19.95 -0.47
N PRO A 51 -34.96 -18.92 -0.76
CA PRO A 51 -35.43 -18.71 -2.15
C PRO A 51 -35.70 -17.25 -2.64
N GLN A 52 -35.20 -17.00 -3.85
CA GLN A 52 -35.72 -16.30 -5.05
C GLN A 52 -36.97 -15.38 -4.99
N ARG A 53 -36.87 -14.20 -5.64
CA ARG A 53 -38.01 -13.53 -6.32
C ARG A 53 -37.58 -12.80 -7.59
N LYS A 54 -38.36 -12.98 -8.67
CA LYS A 54 -38.18 -12.46 -10.04
C LYS A 54 -38.81 -11.07 -10.21
N SER A 55 -38.26 -10.25 -11.11
CA SER A 55 -39.04 -9.37 -12.00
C SER A 55 -38.19 -8.87 -13.18
N GLN A 56 -38.80 -8.86 -14.37
CA GLN A 56 -38.24 -8.55 -15.70
C GLN A 56 -38.53 -7.10 -16.16
N SER A 57 -38.03 -6.79 -17.37
CA SER A 57 -38.37 -5.73 -18.35
C SER A 57 -37.52 -4.44 -18.28
N SER A 58 -37.12 -3.76 -19.35
CA SER A 58 -37.03 -4.01 -20.82
C SER A 58 -36.25 -2.80 -21.42
N ALA A 59 -35.75 -2.93 -22.65
CA ALA A 59 -34.92 -1.98 -23.44
C ALA A 59 -35.45 -0.52 -23.53
N THR A 60 -34.69 0.53 -23.87
CA THR A 60 -33.96 0.80 -25.14
C THR A 60 -33.13 2.10 -25.11
N MET A 61 -32.06 2.09 -25.92
CA MET A 61 -31.42 3.18 -26.72
C MET A 61 -30.59 4.30 -26.06
N SER A 62 -29.34 4.28 -26.54
CA SER A 62 -28.21 5.20 -26.45
C SER A 62 -28.34 6.45 -27.33
N ASP A 63 -27.72 7.55 -26.91
CA ASP A 63 -26.90 8.42 -27.78
C ASP A 63 -26.04 9.42 -26.93
N PRO A 64 -25.01 10.08 -27.50
CA PRO A 64 -23.65 10.01 -26.96
C PRO A 64 -23.11 11.36 -26.44
N THR A 65 -22.35 11.33 -25.36
CA THR A 65 -21.51 12.46 -24.93
C THR A 65 -20.04 12.14 -25.17
N TRP A 66 -19.62 12.36 -26.41
CA TRP A 66 -18.26 12.80 -26.68
C TRP A 66 -18.01 14.11 -25.92
N ASP A 67 -16.79 14.31 -25.44
CA ASP A 67 -16.27 15.56 -24.87
C ASP A 67 -16.30 15.72 -23.34
N THR A 68 -15.47 14.95 -22.63
CA THR A 68 -14.53 15.54 -21.64
C THR A 68 -13.49 14.50 -21.23
N SER A 69 -12.45 14.31 -22.04
CA SER A 69 -11.23 13.61 -21.61
C SER A 69 -10.04 14.15 -22.38
N LYS A 70 -9.83 15.45 -22.28
CA LYS A 70 -8.48 16.02 -22.36
C LYS A 70 -7.96 16.17 -20.94
N GLU A 71 -6.69 15.82 -20.78
CA GLU A 71 -5.86 16.08 -19.60
C GLU A 71 -5.94 15.07 -18.45
N ASN A 72 -5.42 13.86 -18.70
CA ASN A 72 -4.75 13.08 -17.65
C ASN A 72 -3.45 12.47 -18.19
N PHE A 73 -2.59 13.33 -18.75
CA PHE A 73 -1.20 12.96 -19.03
C PHE A 73 -0.39 13.10 -17.74
N GLN A 74 -0.35 12.04 -16.92
CA GLN A 74 0.76 11.91 -15.98
C GLN A 74 2.00 11.50 -16.79
N PRO A 75 3.10 12.28 -16.80
CA PRO A 75 4.32 11.86 -17.46
C PRO A 75 4.95 10.72 -16.63
N LEU A 76 4.95 9.50 -17.16
CA LEU A 76 5.69 8.40 -16.55
C LEU A 76 7.20 8.63 -16.77
N LYS A 77 7.97 8.75 -15.69
CA LYS A 77 9.46 8.86 -15.71
C LYS A 77 10.19 7.57 -16.15
N ARG A 78 9.49 6.58 -16.70
CA ARG A 78 10.08 5.33 -17.19
C ARG A 78 9.42 4.95 -18.51
N GLY A 79 10.24 4.92 -19.57
CA GLY A 79 9.81 4.63 -20.94
C GLY A 79 9.06 3.31 -21.04
N ARG A 80 8.06 3.28 -21.93
CA ARG A 80 7.31 2.07 -22.29
C ARG A 80 8.25 1.07 -22.96
N ASP A 81 8.06 -0.22 -22.71
CA ASP A 81 8.71 -1.26 -23.51
C ASP A 81 8.15 -1.19 -24.95
N ALA A 82 8.97 -0.74 -25.91
CA ALA A 82 8.56 -0.45 -27.29
C ALA A 82 7.88 -1.65 -27.99
N LYS A 83 8.27 -2.88 -27.63
CA LYS A 83 7.69 -4.12 -28.16
C LYS A 83 6.21 -4.32 -27.80
N MET A 84 5.79 -3.81 -26.65
CA MET A 84 4.40 -3.97 -26.20
C MET A 84 3.47 -2.99 -26.91
N LEU A 85 3.97 -1.81 -27.29
CA LEU A 85 3.21 -0.83 -28.05
C LEU A 85 2.92 -1.30 -29.49
N ASP A 86 3.90 -1.93 -30.13
CA ASP A 86 3.79 -2.49 -31.48
C ASP A 86 2.76 -3.64 -31.55
N GLN A 87 2.76 -4.52 -30.53
CA GLN A 87 1.79 -5.60 -30.41
C GLN A 87 0.36 -5.12 -30.16
N VAL A 88 0.19 -4.00 -29.45
CA VAL A 88 -1.14 -3.41 -29.19
C VAL A 88 -1.75 -2.76 -30.43
N THR A 89 -0.92 -2.33 -31.38
CA THR A 89 -1.38 -1.60 -32.59
C THR A 89 -1.79 -2.54 -33.73
N SER A 90 -1.40 -3.82 -33.65
CA SER A 90 -1.52 -4.80 -34.75
C SER A 90 -2.57 -5.91 -34.53
N MET A 91 -3.14 -6.04 -33.33
CA MET A 91 -4.10 -7.12 -32.99
C MET A 91 -5.55 -6.64 -32.97
N ASP A 92 -6.49 -7.50 -33.39
CA ASP A 92 -7.92 -7.25 -33.21
C ASP A 92 -8.28 -7.20 -31.71
N ASN A 93 -9.29 -6.39 -31.35
CA ASN A 93 -9.66 -6.17 -29.96
C ASN A 93 -10.21 -7.46 -29.29
N GLY A 94 -10.84 -8.36 -30.07
CA GLY A 94 -11.31 -9.66 -29.59
C GLY A 94 -10.16 -10.62 -29.26
N GLU A 95 -9.17 -10.72 -30.16
CA GLU A 95 -7.98 -11.57 -29.96
C GLU A 95 -7.09 -11.08 -28.82
N ARG A 96 -7.02 -9.76 -28.61
CA ARG A 96 -6.33 -9.19 -27.47
C ARG A 96 -6.99 -9.58 -26.15
N ALA A 97 -8.33 -9.54 -26.09
CA ALA A 97 -9.07 -9.88 -24.89
C ALA A 97 -8.93 -11.36 -24.50
N THR A 98 -8.93 -12.28 -25.48
CA THR A 98 -8.72 -13.71 -25.23
C THR A 98 -7.32 -13.99 -24.71
N LYS A 99 -6.29 -13.41 -25.34
CA LYS A 99 -4.89 -13.55 -24.89
C LYS A 99 -4.68 -13.05 -23.46
N ILE A 100 -5.25 -11.88 -23.11
CA ILE A 100 -5.19 -11.34 -21.75
C ILE A 100 -5.83 -12.31 -20.74
N LYS A 101 -6.97 -12.91 -21.10
CA LYS A 101 -7.67 -13.87 -20.24
C LYS A 101 -6.86 -15.15 -20.05
N GLU A 102 -6.24 -15.66 -21.10
CA GLU A 102 -5.39 -16.85 -21.06
C GLU A 102 -4.13 -16.63 -20.21
N GLU A 103 -3.40 -15.54 -20.44
CA GLU A 103 -2.22 -15.19 -19.66
C GLU A 103 -2.57 -14.98 -18.18
N ARG A 104 -3.70 -14.32 -17.88
CA ARG A 104 -4.22 -14.19 -16.51
C ARG A 104 -4.49 -15.55 -15.86
N SER A 105 -5.15 -16.46 -16.58
CA SER A 105 -5.42 -17.82 -16.10
C SER A 105 -4.13 -18.59 -15.81
N ALA A 106 -3.12 -18.43 -16.67
CA ALA A 106 -1.81 -19.04 -16.47
C ALA A 106 -1.12 -18.54 -15.17
N PHE A 107 -1.22 -17.25 -14.85
CA PHE A 107 -0.72 -16.72 -13.57
C PHE A 107 -1.46 -17.30 -12.37
N TRP A 108 -2.79 -17.41 -12.44
CA TRP A 108 -3.57 -18.01 -11.35
C TRP A 108 -3.23 -19.49 -11.14
N ASN A 109 -3.08 -20.25 -12.21
CA ASN A 109 -2.64 -21.63 -12.13
C ASN A 109 -1.23 -21.72 -11.55
N ALA A 110 -0.30 -20.87 -11.98
CA ALA A 110 1.05 -20.81 -11.42
C ALA A 110 1.03 -20.50 -9.91
N ILE A 111 0.14 -19.60 -9.45
CA ILE A 111 -0.04 -19.32 -8.02
C ILE A 111 -0.66 -20.51 -7.29
N ALA A 112 -1.60 -21.23 -7.90
CA ALA A 112 -2.32 -22.35 -7.27
C ALA A 112 -1.48 -23.63 -7.18
N THR A 113 -0.63 -23.90 -8.18
CA THR A 113 0.23 -25.09 -8.23
C THR A 113 1.64 -24.80 -7.77
N TYR A 114 1.95 -23.58 -7.32
CA TYR A 114 3.28 -23.23 -6.85
C TYR A 114 3.72 -24.12 -5.70
N ASP A 115 4.91 -24.71 -5.84
CA ASP A 115 5.57 -25.64 -4.90
C ASP A 115 7.01 -25.20 -4.56
N GLY A 116 7.46 -24.05 -5.06
CA GLY A 116 8.80 -23.52 -4.80
C GLY A 116 8.94 -22.76 -3.47
N ASP A 117 10.14 -22.21 -3.25
CA ASP A 117 10.51 -21.54 -1.99
C ASP A 117 10.15 -20.05 -1.90
N ASP A 118 9.81 -19.41 -3.03
CA ASP A 118 9.54 -17.97 -3.12
C ASP A 118 8.22 -17.65 -3.84
N PRO A 119 7.06 -17.93 -3.22
CA PRO A 119 5.74 -17.62 -3.81
C PRO A 119 5.56 -16.14 -4.17
N LEU A 120 6.25 -15.22 -3.46
CA LEU A 120 6.24 -13.79 -3.76
C LEU A 120 6.73 -13.47 -5.18
N GLU A 121 7.63 -14.26 -5.75
CA GLU A 121 8.12 -14.04 -7.11
C GLU A 121 6.98 -14.12 -8.15
N VAL A 122 6.09 -15.11 -8.01
CA VAL A 122 4.96 -15.29 -8.92
C VAL A 122 4.00 -14.10 -8.82
N TRP A 123 3.72 -13.63 -7.59
CA TRP A 123 2.92 -12.43 -7.35
C TRP A 123 3.53 -11.17 -7.97
N VAL A 124 4.83 -10.95 -7.78
CA VAL A 124 5.53 -9.79 -8.34
C VAL A 124 5.46 -9.79 -9.86
N ARG A 125 5.63 -10.95 -10.51
CA ARG A 125 5.50 -11.08 -11.96
C ARG A 125 4.07 -10.81 -12.42
N PHE A 126 3.08 -11.34 -11.71
CA PHE A 126 1.67 -11.16 -12.06
C PHE A 126 1.25 -9.69 -11.94
N ILE A 127 1.57 -9.03 -10.82
CA ILE A 127 1.30 -7.60 -10.62
C ILE A 127 1.96 -6.76 -11.72
N LYS A 128 3.24 -7.03 -12.03
CA LYS A 128 3.96 -6.32 -13.09
C LYS A 128 3.30 -6.51 -14.46
N TRP A 129 2.91 -7.74 -14.79
CA TRP A 129 2.18 -8.03 -16.02
C TRP A 129 0.87 -7.25 -16.09
N THR A 130 0.08 -7.23 -15.01
CA THR A 130 -1.17 -6.47 -14.95
C THR A 130 -0.93 -4.97 -15.16
N GLU A 131 0.08 -4.39 -14.52
CA GLU A 131 0.44 -2.98 -14.70
C GLU A 131 0.85 -2.64 -16.15
N GLN A 132 1.51 -3.57 -16.82
CA GLN A 132 1.95 -3.42 -18.21
C GLN A 132 0.80 -3.63 -19.21
N THR A 133 -0.12 -4.55 -18.91
CA THR A 133 -1.26 -4.88 -19.79
C THR A 133 -2.34 -3.81 -19.77
N PHE A 134 -2.60 -3.23 -18.59
CA PHE A 134 -3.63 -2.20 -18.38
C PHE A 134 -2.98 -0.81 -18.24
N THR A 135 -2.62 -0.20 -19.37
CA THR A 135 -1.92 1.10 -19.36
C THR A 135 -2.85 2.31 -19.33
N SER A 136 -4.10 2.17 -19.79
CA SER A 136 -5.01 3.28 -20.12
C SER A 136 -6.33 3.17 -19.36
N GLY A 137 -6.48 3.90 -18.25
CA GLY A 137 -7.66 3.83 -17.38
C GLY A 137 -7.85 2.44 -16.73
N GLY A 138 -8.39 2.37 -15.52
CA GLY A 138 -8.69 1.07 -14.88
C GLY A 138 -7.48 0.20 -14.49
N ARG A 139 -6.25 0.71 -14.54
CA ARG A 139 -5.08 -0.03 -14.02
C ARG A 139 -5.27 -0.34 -12.54
N GLU A 140 -5.69 0.65 -11.77
CA GLU A 140 -5.88 0.50 -10.32
C GLU A 140 -6.98 -0.50 -10.01
N THR A 141 -8.06 -0.56 -10.81
CA THR A 141 -9.15 -1.53 -10.61
C THR A 141 -8.71 -2.97 -10.86
N GLU A 142 -7.74 -3.20 -11.75
CA GLU A 142 -7.18 -4.52 -12.03
C GLU A 142 -6.06 -4.90 -11.05
N VAL A 143 -5.24 -3.94 -10.64
CA VAL A 143 -4.07 -4.20 -9.79
C VAL A 143 -4.44 -4.32 -8.31
N LEU A 144 -5.39 -3.51 -7.81
CA LEU A 144 -5.76 -3.45 -6.40
C LEU A 144 -6.14 -4.83 -5.81
N PRO A 145 -7.00 -5.65 -6.45
CA PRO A 145 -7.36 -6.95 -5.91
C PRO A 145 -6.16 -7.91 -5.82
N LEU A 146 -5.21 -7.80 -6.75
CA LEU A 146 -3.97 -8.60 -6.72
C LEU A 146 -3.07 -8.17 -5.56
N LEU A 147 -2.96 -6.87 -5.31
CA LEU A 147 -2.20 -6.33 -4.18
C LEU A 147 -2.79 -6.85 -2.86
N GLU A 148 -4.11 -6.73 -2.68
CA GLU A 148 -4.81 -7.16 -1.46
C GLU A 148 -4.64 -8.66 -1.21
N ARG A 149 -4.81 -9.48 -2.24
CA ARG A 149 -4.68 -10.93 -2.08
C ARG A 149 -3.25 -11.33 -1.78
N CYS A 150 -2.28 -10.76 -2.48
CA CYS A 150 -0.86 -11.01 -2.24
C CYS A 150 -0.47 -10.65 -0.80
N THR A 151 -0.88 -9.48 -0.31
CA THR A 151 -0.57 -9.06 1.06
C THR A 151 -1.21 -9.97 2.09
N ARG A 152 -2.46 -10.39 1.87
CA ARG A 152 -3.19 -11.34 2.74
C ARG A 152 -2.60 -12.74 2.78
N GLU A 153 -2.32 -13.35 1.64
CA GLU A 153 -1.79 -14.71 1.60
C GLU A 153 -0.38 -14.82 2.19
N LEU A 154 0.45 -13.78 2.00
CA LEU A 154 1.85 -13.81 2.43
C LEU A 154 2.09 -13.19 3.82
N GLN A 155 1.08 -12.64 4.48
CA GLN A 155 1.20 -11.98 5.79
C GLN A 155 1.78 -12.91 6.86
N GLU A 156 1.31 -14.15 6.90
CA GLU A 156 1.68 -15.12 7.92
C GLU A 156 3.06 -15.75 7.68
N VAL A 157 3.69 -15.47 6.53
CA VAL A 157 5.01 -16.00 6.16
C VAL A 157 6.11 -15.05 6.66
N PRO A 158 6.83 -15.37 7.75
CA PRO A 158 7.70 -14.40 8.43
C PRO A 158 8.87 -13.93 7.57
N ARG A 159 9.33 -14.76 6.62
CA ARG A 159 10.44 -14.44 5.70
C ARG A 159 10.23 -13.15 4.91
N TYR A 160 8.98 -12.80 4.62
CA TYR A 160 8.66 -11.62 3.80
C TYR A 160 8.56 -10.32 4.58
N ARG A 161 8.53 -10.35 5.92
CA ARG A 161 8.45 -9.14 6.74
C ARG A 161 9.61 -8.19 6.47
N ASP A 162 10.80 -8.73 6.21
CA ASP A 162 12.00 -7.99 5.86
C ASP A 162 12.33 -8.01 4.34
N ASP A 163 11.41 -8.42 3.46
CA ASP A 163 11.63 -8.40 2.00
C ASP A 163 11.13 -7.08 1.39
N VAL A 164 12.04 -6.34 0.74
CA VAL A 164 11.73 -5.06 0.10
C VAL A 164 10.71 -5.19 -1.04
N ARG A 165 10.63 -6.34 -1.72
CA ARG A 165 9.64 -6.61 -2.77
C ARG A 165 8.24 -6.65 -2.17
N TYR A 166 8.09 -7.31 -1.02
CA TYR A 166 6.82 -7.37 -0.31
C TYR A 166 6.41 -6.00 0.24
N LEU A 167 7.36 -5.25 0.81
CA LEU A 167 7.11 -3.89 1.25
C LEU A 167 6.65 -2.97 0.10
N ARG A 168 7.20 -3.12 -1.11
CA ARG A 168 6.75 -2.36 -2.29
C ARG A 168 5.30 -2.66 -2.65
N ILE A 169 4.86 -3.91 -2.52
CA ILE A 169 3.47 -4.31 -2.76
C ILE A 169 2.56 -3.64 -1.72
N TRP A 170 2.96 -3.63 -0.45
CA TRP A 170 2.23 -2.95 0.60
C TRP A 170 2.13 -1.43 0.41
N VAL A 171 3.21 -0.77 0.00
CA VAL A 171 3.19 0.67 -0.29
C VAL A 171 2.25 0.97 -1.45
N LYS A 172 2.31 0.18 -2.54
CA LYS A 172 1.35 0.30 -3.64
C LYS A 172 -0.09 0.07 -3.20
N TYR A 173 -0.32 -0.89 -2.30
CA TYR A 173 -1.64 -1.16 -1.76
C TYR A 173 -2.17 0.03 -0.96
N ALA A 174 -1.31 0.64 -0.13
CA ALA A 174 -1.63 1.84 0.63
C ALA A 174 -2.02 3.01 -0.29
N ASP A 175 -1.31 3.22 -1.41
CA ASP A 175 -1.61 4.27 -2.39
C ASP A 175 -3.00 4.12 -3.03
N CYS A 176 -3.51 2.89 -3.15
CA CYS A 176 -4.85 2.61 -3.67
C CYS A 176 -5.97 2.66 -2.60
N CYS A 177 -5.61 2.77 -1.32
CA CYS A 177 -6.58 2.77 -0.21
C CYS A 177 -7.08 4.18 0.11
N LYS A 178 -8.32 4.27 0.60
CA LYS A 178 -8.91 5.54 1.07
C LYS A 178 -8.21 6.08 2.32
N GLU A 179 -7.79 5.19 3.21
CA GLU A 179 -7.09 5.54 4.45
C GLU A 179 -5.72 4.82 4.50
N PRO A 180 -4.69 5.33 3.82
CA PRO A 180 -3.35 4.73 3.81
C PRO A 180 -2.71 4.66 5.21
N HIS A 181 -3.14 5.53 6.14
CA HIS A 181 -2.62 5.59 7.50
C HIS A 181 -2.79 4.24 8.23
N ASP A 182 -3.95 3.59 8.09
CA ASP A 182 -4.25 2.32 8.76
C ASP A 182 -3.33 1.20 8.25
N ILE A 183 -2.97 1.24 6.96
CA ILE A 183 -2.01 0.31 6.37
C ILE A 183 -0.62 0.51 6.99
N PHE A 184 -0.13 1.75 7.09
CA PHE A 184 1.18 2.00 7.71
C PHE A 184 1.22 1.63 9.19
N LYS A 185 0.14 1.87 9.95
CA LYS A 185 0.01 1.41 11.33
C LYS A 185 0.04 -0.11 11.44
N PHE A 186 -0.68 -0.80 10.56
CA PHE A 186 -0.68 -2.26 10.49
C PHE A 186 0.74 -2.80 10.21
N LEU A 187 1.45 -2.24 9.24
CA LEU A 187 2.83 -2.63 8.93
C LEU A 187 3.76 -2.44 10.12
N GLN A 188 3.63 -1.31 10.82
CA GLN A 188 4.41 -1.01 12.02
C GLN A 188 4.09 -1.95 13.19
N ALA A 189 2.81 -2.30 13.36
CA ALA A 189 2.37 -3.22 14.41
C ALA A 189 2.88 -4.66 14.18
N ASN A 190 3.02 -5.06 12.92
CA ASN A 190 3.45 -6.41 12.51
C ASN A 190 4.94 -6.50 12.13
N ASP A 191 5.72 -5.45 12.39
CA ASP A 191 7.14 -5.34 12.06
C ASP A 191 7.47 -5.60 10.58
N VAL A 192 6.54 -5.25 9.68
CA VAL A 192 6.75 -5.38 8.23
C VAL A 192 7.50 -4.15 7.72
N GLY A 193 8.63 -4.38 7.06
CA GLY A 193 9.41 -3.36 6.37
C GLY A 193 10.15 -2.38 7.27
N GLN A 194 10.15 -2.58 8.60
CA GLN A 194 10.69 -1.63 9.57
C GLN A 194 12.20 -1.40 9.43
N ARG A 195 12.92 -2.30 8.74
CA ARG A 195 14.35 -2.17 8.46
C ARG A 195 14.66 -1.49 7.12
N HIS A 196 13.64 -1.08 6.37
CA HIS A 196 13.80 -0.52 5.03
C HIS A 196 13.42 0.95 5.00
N THR A 197 14.32 1.79 4.47
CA THR A 197 14.09 3.22 4.25
C THR A 197 12.81 3.50 3.47
N LEU A 198 12.43 2.59 2.57
CA LEU A 198 11.21 2.68 1.78
C LEU A 198 9.95 2.86 2.64
N PHE A 199 9.87 2.19 3.79
CA PHE A 199 8.70 2.30 4.68
C PHE A 199 8.56 3.73 5.21
N TYR A 200 9.64 4.27 5.77
CA TYR A 200 9.66 5.60 6.37
C TYR A 200 9.50 6.70 5.32
N GLU A 201 10.15 6.55 4.15
CA GLU A 201 10.01 7.48 3.03
C GLU A 201 8.55 7.58 2.57
N ALA A 202 7.88 6.44 2.36
CA ALA A 202 6.48 6.41 1.92
C ALA A 202 5.53 6.96 2.98
N TYR A 203 5.71 6.56 4.25
CA TYR A 203 4.81 6.98 5.32
C TYR A 203 4.95 8.48 5.64
N ALA A 204 6.19 9.00 5.68
CA ALA A 204 6.42 10.43 5.88
C ALA A 204 5.87 11.26 4.71
N ALA A 205 6.05 10.81 3.46
CA ALA A 205 5.49 11.50 2.29
C ALA A 205 3.95 11.57 2.34
N PHE A 206 3.29 10.50 2.76
CA PHE A 206 1.84 10.49 2.99
C PHE A 206 1.42 11.53 4.04
N LEU A 207 2.11 11.57 5.19
CA LEU A 207 1.82 12.53 6.26
C LEU A 207 2.08 13.97 5.82
N GLU A 208 3.13 14.21 5.04
CA GLU A 208 3.42 15.52 4.45
C GLU A 208 2.28 16.01 3.54
N ILE A 209 1.74 15.14 2.67
CA ILE A 209 0.61 15.47 1.79
C ILE A 209 -0.64 15.82 2.59
N ARG A 210 -0.87 15.14 3.73
CA ARG A 210 -1.97 15.46 4.65
C ARG A 210 -1.73 16.70 5.52
N GLY A 211 -0.57 17.32 5.43
CA GLY A 211 -0.19 18.47 6.26
C GLY A 211 0.20 18.12 7.70
N ALA A 212 0.34 16.83 8.03
CA ALA A 212 0.74 16.34 9.35
C ALA A 212 2.26 16.36 9.51
N PHE A 213 2.88 17.54 9.43
CA PHE A 213 4.34 17.69 9.34
C PHE A 213 5.08 17.21 10.59
N LYS A 214 4.52 17.42 11.79
CA LYS A 214 5.12 16.94 13.05
C LYS A 214 5.26 15.41 13.03
N GLN A 215 4.17 14.72 12.69
CA GLN A 215 4.15 13.25 12.57
C GLN A 215 5.11 12.76 11.47
N ALA A 216 5.19 13.47 10.33
CA ALA A 216 6.15 13.12 9.29
C ALA A 216 7.61 13.17 9.79
N GLY A 217 7.95 14.16 10.62
CA GLY A 217 9.25 14.25 11.28
C GLY A 217 9.51 13.06 12.22
N GLU A 218 8.54 12.73 13.08
CA GLU A 218 8.62 11.58 14.00
C GLU A 218 8.83 10.25 13.25
N VAL A 219 8.22 10.09 12.07
CA VAL A 219 8.44 8.91 11.21
C VAL A 219 9.89 8.83 10.71
N TYR A 220 10.47 9.95 10.25
CA TYR A 220 11.88 9.95 9.85
C TYR A 220 12.82 9.66 11.03
N ASP A 221 12.58 10.28 12.18
CA ASP A 221 13.39 10.07 13.39
C ASP A 221 13.34 8.61 13.84
N ARG A 222 12.16 7.99 13.77
CA ARG A 222 12.01 6.56 14.00
C ARG A 222 12.81 5.73 13.00
N GLY A 223 12.80 6.08 11.72
CA GLY A 223 13.59 5.39 10.70
C GLY A 223 15.09 5.42 10.99
N ILE A 224 15.59 6.55 11.49
CA ILE A 224 17.00 6.71 11.90
C ILE A 224 17.30 5.84 13.12
N LEU A 225 16.42 5.84 14.12
CA LEU A 225 16.54 4.99 15.31
C LEU A 225 16.59 3.50 14.94
N MET A 226 15.75 3.08 13.99
CA MET A 226 15.67 1.71 13.50
C MET A 226 16.80 1.33 12.53
N ARG A 227 17.67 2.28 12.17
CA ARG A 227 18.79 2.09 11.22
C ARG A 227 18.32 1.49 9.89
N ALA A 228 17.26 2.08 9.35
CA ALA A 228 16.64 1.58 8.13
C ALA A 228 17.57 1.73 6.91
N GLU A 229 17.64 0.70 6.07
CA GLU A 229 18.52 0.67 4.90
C GLU A 229 17.76 0.97 3.60
N PRO A 230 18.35 1.70 2.63
CA PRO A 230 19.68 2.32 2.67
C PRO A 230 19.74 3.53 3.62
N THR A 231 20.67 3.53 4.58
CA THR A 231 20.75 4.58 5.62
C THR A 231 21.02 5.97 5.02
N GLN A 232 21.89 6.05 4.01
CA GLN A 232 22.20 7.33 3.38
C GLN A 232 20.97 7.93 2.69
N ARG A 233 20.19 7.10 1.98
CA ARG A 233 18.94 7.53 1.34
C ARG A 233 17.95 8.10 2.35
N LEU A 234 17.86 7.50 3.54
CA LEU A 234 16.97 8.00 4.60
C LEU A 234 17.40 9.40 5.08
N LYS A 235 18.70 9.58 5.32
CA LYS A 235 19.27 10.88 5.71
C LYS A 235 19.03 11.96 4.66
N ASP A 236 19.24 11.62 3.39
CA ASP A 236 19.00 12.55 2.28
C ASP A 236 17.52 12.96 2.21
N LYS A 237 16.59 12.00 2.43
CA LYS A 237 15.14 12.28 2.46
C LYS A 237 14.73 13.14 3.64
N LEU A 238 15.28 12.87 4.82
CA LEU A 238 15.08 13.71 6.01
C LEU A 238 15.60 15.14 5.77
N ALA A 239 16.79 15.30 5.20
CA ALA A 239 17.33 16.62 4.87
C ALA A 239 16.44 17.38 3.87
N GLN A 240 15.93 16.70 2.85
CA GLN A 240 14.97 17.28 1.90
C GLN A 240 13.67 17.70 2.58
N PHE A 241 13.15 16.89 3.50
CA PHE A 241 11.97 17.22 4.30
C PHE A 241 12.21 18.45 5.18
N GLN A 242 13.31 18.48 5.94
CA GLN A 242 13.68 19.63 6.78
C GLN A 242 13.82 20.92 5.97
N HIS A 243 14.42 20.84 4.77
CA HIS A 243 14.49 21.97 3.86
C HIS A 243 13.11 22.49 3.45
N ARG A 244 12.17 21.59 3.12
CA ARG A 244 10.77 21.96 2.84
C ARG A 244 10.11 22.63 4.05
N MET A 245 10.37 22.15 5.27
CA MET A 245 9.81 22.70 6.51
C MET A 245 10.35 24.10 6.80
N MET A 246 11.65 24.33 6.64
CA MET A 246 12.25 25.66 6.79
C MET A 246 11.62 26.67 5.82
N LYS A 247 11.51 26.31 4.53
CA LYS A 247 10.86 27.16 3.52
C LYS A 247 9.38 27.43 3.81
N ARG A 248 8.67 26.48 4.42
CA ARG A 248 7.29 26.68 4.88
C ARG A 248 7.23 27.65 6.05
N LYS A 249 8.12 27.52 7.04
CA LYS A 249 8.20 28.43 8.19
C LYS A 249 8.52 29.86 7.77
N GLN A 250 9.46 30.03 6.84
CA GLN A 250 9.82 31.34 6.30
C GLN A 250 8.62 32.04 5.62
N ARG A 251 7.88 31.34 4.76
CA ARG A 251 6.68 31.88 4.12
C ARG A 251 5.62 32.31 5.14
N LYS A 252 5.37 31.49 6.18
CA LYS A 252 4.42 31.84 7.26
C LYS A 252 4.85 33.11 8.01
N MET A 253 6.15 33.31 8.25
CA MET A 253 6.69 34.52 8.89
C MET A 253 6.53 35.75 8.00
N GLU A 254 6.79 35.62 6.70
CA GLU A 254 6.64 36.70 5.70
C GLU A 254 5.16 37.10 5.50
N GLU A 255 4.23 36.15 5.64
CA GLU A 255 2.78 36.35 5.53
C GLU A 255 2.12 36.86 6.84
N GLY A 256 2.91 37.20 7.88
CA GLY A 256 2.41 37.78 9.13
C GLY A 256 1.67 36.79 10.04
N GLY A 257 1.76 35.49 9.79
CA GLY A 257 1.13 34.46 10.61
C GLY A 257 1.90 34.24 11.92
N ALA A 258 1.27 34.51 13.06
CA ALA A 258 1.77 34.12 14.37
C ALA A 258 2.09 32.62 14.37
N LEU A 259 3.26 32.24 14.89
CA LEU A 259 3.64 30.85 15.09
C LEU A 259 2.75 30.25 16.19
N GLU A 260 1.61 29.70 15.83
CA GLU A 260 0.96 28.71 16.68
C GLU A 260 1.89 27.49 16.69
N GLU A 261 2.57 27.27 17.82
CA GLU A 261 3.12 25.96 18.11
C GLU A 261 1.95 24.98 18.06
N GLU A 262 1.98 24.04 17.11
CA GLU A 262 1.00 22.94 17.03
C GLU A 262 1.16 22.07 18.28
N GLY A 263 0.49 22.51 19.34
CA GLY A 263 0.37 21.86 20.64
C GLY A 263 -0.28 20.49 20.50
N GLU A 264 0.16 19.61 21.37
CA GLU A 264 -0.24 18.21 21.48
C GLU A 264 -1.77 18.05 21.38
N GLY A 265 -2.21 17.25 20.40
CA GLY A 265 -3.61 16.85 20.27
C GLY A 265 -3.99 15.92 21.42
N GLU A 266 -4.40 16.50 22.54
CA GLU A 266 -5.01 15.80 23.66
C GLU A 266 -6.28 15.10 23.17
N THR A 267 -6.32 13.79 23.36
CA THR A 267 -7.45 12.95 22.97
C THR A 267 -8.64 13.35 23.82
N ARG A 268 -9.68 13.95 23.20
CA ARG A 268 -10.94 14.27 23.86
C ARG A 268 -11.53 13.00 24.49
N ARG A 269 -11.36 12.87 25.81
CA ARG A 269 -12.05 11.91 26.66
C ARG A 269 -13.54 12.23 26.60
N PHE A 270 -14.28 11.42 25.85
CA PHE A 270 -15.73 11.51 25.77
C PHE A 270 -16.35 10.98 27.07
N GLY A 271 -17.09 11.85 27.77
CA GLY A 271 -18.31 11.52 28.49
C GLY A 271 -18.19 10.86 29.86
N GLU A 272 -18.01 11.68 30.89
CA GLU A 272 -18.56 11.41 32.22
C GLU A 272 -19.90 12.17 32.29
N VAL A 273 -21.01 11.47 32.49
CA VAL A 273 -22.30 12.09 32.84
C VAL A 273 -23.05 11.17 33.78
N GLY A 274 -23.30 11.69 35.00
CA GLY A 274 -24.48 11.41 35.83
C GLY A 274 -24.49 10.10 36.59
#